data_AF-A0A352FNL6-F1
#
_entry.id   AF-A0A352FNL6-F1
#
_cell.length_a   1.000
_cell.length_b   1.000
_cell.length_c   1.000
_cell.angle_alpha   90.00
_cell.angle_beta   90.00
_cell.angle_gamma   90.00
#
_symmetry.space_group_name_H-M   'P 1'
#
loop_
_entity.id
_entity.type
_entity.pdbx_description
1 polymer ?
#
loop_
_entity_poly.entity_id
_entity_poly.type
_entity_poly.pdbx_seq_one_letter_code
_entity_poly.pdbx_strand_id
1 'polypeptide(L)'
;LFENQSSLSVPTIFLIGAQLGLSEVIMRNALETGQYRNKVRSDFMGGIRSGVNGTPAFFINGVRHDGTYDYASLVSGIQMRLAANASS
;
A
#
# COMPACT_ATOMS: atom_id res chain seq x y z
N LEU A 1 12.46 -1.56 3.22
CA LEU A 1 11.83 -0.42 2.50
C LEU A 1 11.33 0.66 3.48
N PHE A 2 10.35 0.36 4.34
CA PHE A 2 9.82 1.33 5.33
C PHE A 2 10.83 1.77 6.39
N GLU A 3 11.81 0.94 6.74
CA GLU A 3 12.88 1.31 7.66
C GLU A 3 13.94 2.23 7.02
N ASN A 4 13.93 2.39 5.69
CA ASN A 4 14.96 3.11 4.93
C ASN A 4 14.38 4.38 4.27
N GLN A 5 13.38 5.03 4.87
CA GLN A 5 12.70 6.18 4.25
C GLN A 5 13.64 7.36 4.00
N SER A 6 14.57 7.62 4.92
CA SER A 6 15.54 8.72 4.81
C SER A 6 16.56 8.54 3.69
N SER A 7 16.76 7.32 3.21
CA SER A 7 17.70 6.95 2.15
C SER A 7 17.01 6.32 0.94
N LEU A 8 15.68 6.46 0.81
CA LEU A 8 14.92 5.79 -0.23
C LEU A 8 15.29 6.33 -1.61
N SER A 9 15.88 5.47 -2.43
CA SER A 9 16.35 5.77 -3.77
C SER A 9 16.33 4.51 -4.63
N VAL A 10 16.52 4.64 -5.95
CA VAL A 10 16.63 3.48 -6.85
C VAL A 10 17.74 2.52 -6.41
N PRO A 11 18.98 2.97 -6.12
CA PRO A 11 20.01 2.09 -5.55
C PRO A 11 19.58 1.36 -4.28
N THR A 12 18.96 2.07 -3.33
CA THR A 12 18.49 1.47 -2.07
C THR A 12 17.42 0.40 -2.32
N ILE A 13 16.54 0.60 -3.31
CA ILE A 13 15.53 -0.40 -3.71
C ILE A 13 16.20 -1.67 -4.26
N PHE A 14 17.23 -1.54 -5.10
CA PHE A 14 17.98 -2.70 -5.60
C PHE A 14 18.74 -3.42 -4.49
N LEU A 15 19.35 -2.68 -3.54
CA LEU A 15 20.01 -3.27 -2.37
C LEU A 15 19.04 -4.11 -1.53
N ILE A 16 17.86 -3.56 -1.23
CA ILE A 16 16.80 -4.29 -0.51
C ILE A 16 16.34 -5.50 -1.32
N GLY A 17 16.16 -5.36 -2.63
CA GLY A 17 15.79 -6.46 -3.52
C GLY A 17 16.79 -7.61 -3.47
N ALA A 18 18.09 -7.31 -3.51
CA ALA A 18 19.16 -8.30 -3.39
C ALA A 18 19.13 -9.02 -2.03
N GLN A 19 18.90 -8.29 -0.92
CA GLN A 19 18.74 -8.88 0.42
C GLN A 19 17.54 -9.84 0.51
N LEU A 20 16.51 -9.62 -0.31
CA LEU A 20 15.33 -10.48 -0.42
C LEU A 20 15.47 -11.59 -1.48
N GLY A 21 16.63 -11.71 -2.14
CA GLY A 21 16.87 -12.71 -3.19
C GLY A 21 16.16 -12.42 -4.52
N LEU A 22 15.75 -11.17 -4.76
CA LEU A 22 15.13 -10.77 -6.03
C LEU A 22 16.18 -10.60 -7.12
N SER A 23 15.84 -10.99 -8.36
CA SER A 23 16.71 -10.82 -9.52
C SER A 23 16.80 -9.36 -9.94
N GLU A 24 18.01 -8.80 -9.88
CA GLU A 24 18.28 -7.45 -10.37
C GLU A 24 17.91 -7.28 -11.85
N VAL A 25 18.20 -8.28 -12.69
CA VAL A 25 17.89 -8.24 -14.13
C VAL A 25 16.39 -8.10 -14.36
N ILE A 26 15.57 -8.88 -13.65
CA ILE A 26 14.11 -8.79 -13.75
C ILE A 26 13.61 -7.44 -13.23
N MET A 27 14.13 -6.97 -12.09
CA MET A 27 13.74 -5.67 -11.53
C MET A 27 14.08 -4.51 -12.48
N ARG A 28 15.26 -4.52 -13.07
CA ARG A 28 15.72 -3.51 -14.03
C ARG A 28 14.84 -3.51 -15.28
N ASN A 29 14.60 -4.68 -15.87
CA ASN A 29 13.73 -4.82 -17.03
C ASN A 29 12.30 -4.32 -16.74
N ALA A 30 11.76 -4.63 -15.55
CA ALA A 30 10.43 -4.15 -15.15
C ALA A 30 10.36 -2.61 -15.05
N LEU A 31 11.43 -1.95 -14.58
CA LEU A 31 11.53 -0.49 -14.53
C LEU A 31 11.67 0.12 -15.93
N GLU A 32 12.57 -0.42 -16.76
CA GLU A 32 12.87 0.08 -18.10
C GLU A 32 11.67 -0.04 -19.04
N THR A 33 11.00 -1.19 -19.05
CA THR A 33 9.80 -1.42 -19.86
C THR A 33 8.55 -0.76 -19.27
N GLY A 34 8.62 -0.31 -18.01
CA GLY A 34 7.46 0.17 -17.29
C GLY A 34 6.37 -0.90 -17.12
N GLN A 35 6.77 -2.16 -16.93
CA GLN A 35 5.90 -3.34 -16.88
C GLN A 35 4.64 -3.14 -16.00
N TYR A 36 4.77 -2.41 -14.89
CA TYR A 36 3.69 -2.20 -13.92
C TYR A 36 3.00 -0.81 -14.02
N ARG A 37 3.31 0.01 -15.03
CA ARG A 37 2.73 1.37 -15.18
C ARG A 37 1.20 1.36 -15.20
N ASN A 38 0.60 0.42 -15.92
CA ASN A 38 -0.85 0.30 -16.00
C ASN A 38 -1.49 -0.07 -14.66
N LYS A 39 -0.84 -0.95 -13.88
CA LYS A 39 -1.29 -1.31 -12.53
C LYS A 39 -1.22 -0.10 -11.60
N VAL A 40 -0.08 0.61 -11.59
CA VAL A 40 0.10 1.84 -10.80
C VAL A 40 -0.97 2.89 -11.14
N ARG A 41 -1.23 3.11 -12.43
CA ARG A 41 -2.29 4.03 -12.88
C ARG A 41 -3.68 3.57 -12.44
N SER A 42 -3.99 2.28 -12.57
CA SER A 42 -5.27 1.71 -12.13
C SER A 42 -5.48 1.88 -10.63
N ASP A 43 -4.45 1.64 -9.82
CA ASP A 43 -4.50 1.79 -8.36
C ASP A 43 -4.69 3.26 -7.96
N PHE A 44 -3.96 4.17 -8.61
CA PHE A 44 -4.12 5.61 -8.41
C PHE A 44 -5.54 6.08 -8.71
N MET A 45 -6.10 5.69 -9.86
CA MET A 45 -7.48 6.01 -10.22
C MET A 45 -8.50 5.34 -9.29
N GLY A 46 -8.22 4.12 -8.82
CA GLY A 46 -9.00 3.44 -7.81
C GLY A 46 -9.05 4.22 -6.49
N GLY A 47 -7.90 4.72 -6.02
CA GLY A 47 -7.82 5.57 -4.85
C GLY A 47 -8.67 6.84 -4.96
N ILE A 48 -8.57 7.55 -6.09
CA ILE A 48 -9.39 8.75 -6.35
C ILE A 48 -10.89 8.40 -6.28
N ARG A 49 -11.33 7.34 -6.97
CA ARG A 49 -12.74 6.93 -6.98
C ARG A 49 -13.23 6.54 -5.59
N SER A 50 -12.36 5.98 -4.76
CA SER A 50 -12.68 5.62 -3.38
C SER A 50 -12.55 6.78 -2.38
N GLY A 51 -12.27 8.00 -2.84
CA GLY A 51 -12.16 9.20 -2.00
C GLY A 51 -10.84 9.31 -1.22
N VAL A 52 -9.77 8.66 -1.68
CA VAL A 52 -8.43 8.80 -1.09
C VAL A 52 -7.85 10.17 -1.45
N ASN A 53 -7.68 11.03 -0.43
CA ASN A 53 -7.09 12.36 -0.56
C ASN A 53 -5.63 12.43 -0.08
N GLY A 54 -5.06 11.30 0.33
CA GLY A 54 -3.70 11.20 0.84
C GLY A 54 -3.42 9.79 1.36
N THR A 55 -2.14 9.46 1.55
CA THR A 55 -1.70 8.19 2.14
C THR A 55 -1.02 8.44 3.49
N PRO A 56 -1.25 7.59 4.51
CA PRO A 56 -2.04 6.36 4.45
C PRO A 56 -3.55 6.60 4.48
N ALA A 57 -4.30 5.70 3.83
CA ALA A 57 -5.76 5.62 3.90
C ALA A 57 -6.17 4.14 4.01
N PHE A 58 -7.05 3.82 4.94
CA PHE A 58 -7.47 2.45 5.22
C PHE A 58 -8.95 2.26 4.92
N PHE A 59 -9.29 1.06 4.47
CA PHE A 59 -10.67 0.60 4.30
C PHE A 59 -10.82 -0.71 5.04
N ILE A 60 -11.81 -0.79 5.93
CA ILE A 60 -12.12 -1.97 6.72
C ILE A 60 -13.44 -2.52 6.17
N ASN A 61 -13.39 -3.71 5.56
CA ASN A 61 -14.53 -4.33 4.87
C ASN A 61 -15.22 -3.39 3.87
N GLY A 62 -14.43 -2.71 3.03
CA GLY A 62 -14.92 -1.83 1.96
C GLY A 62 -15.35 -0.44 2.42
N VAL A 63 -15.30 -0.13 3.73
CA VAL A 63 -15.65 1.20 4.24
C VAL A 63 -14.43 1.92 4.79
N ARG A 64 -14.32 3.20 4.43
CA ARG A 64 -13.19 4.06 4.80
C ARG A 64 -13.10 4.20 6.33
N HIS A 65 -11.88 4.03 6.83
CA HIS A 65 -11.53 4.30 8.22
C HIS A 65 -10.93 5.70 8.30
N ASP A 66 -11.66 6.62 8.91
CA ASP A 66 -11.26 8.03 9.09
C ASP A 66 -10.55 8.30 10.44
N GLY A 67 -10.42 7.28 11.29
CA GLY A 67 -9.68 7.38 12.55
C GLY A 67 -8.15 7.39 12.34
N THR A 68 -7.41 7.55 13.42
CA THR A 68 -5.95 7.35 13.41
C THR A 68 -5.61 5.91 13.00
N TYR A 69 -4.41 5.71 12.48
CA TYR A 69 -3.93 4.41 11.99
C TYR A 69 -3.05 3.66 13.00
N ASP A 70 -3.09 4.07 14.27
CA ASP A 70 -2.45 3.30 15.34
C ASP A 70 -3.18 1.96 15.55
N TYR A 71 -2.48 1.02 16.19
CA TYR A 71 -2.97 -0.33 16.40
C TYR A 71 -4.35 -0.36 17.08
N ALA A 72 -4.54 0.43 18.15
CA ALA A 72 -5.79 0.40 18.90
C ALA A 72 -6.97 0.91 18.06
N SER A 73 -6.74 1.98 17.30
CA SER A 73 -7.76 2.56 16.42
C SER A 73 -8.14 1.63 15.27
N LEU A 74 -7.18 0.93 14.67
CA LEU A 74 -7.46 -0.07 13.63
C LEU A 74 -8.20 -1.28 14.20
N VAL A 75 -7.82 -1.77 15.39
CA VAL A 75 -8.53 -2.87 16.06
C VAL A 75 -9.98 -2.49 16.35
N SER A 76 -10.21 -1.29 16.89
CA SER A 76 -11.55 -0.76 17.12
C SER A 76 -12.37 -0.67 15.83
N GLY A 77 -11.77 -0.17 14.75
CA GLY A 77 -12.39 -0.13 13.42
C GLY A 77 -12.78 -1.51 12.91
N ILE A 78 -11.91 -2.52 13.06
CA ILE A 78 -12.19 -3.91 12.69
C ILE A 78 -13.38 -4.46 13.49
N GLN A 79 -13.36 -4.31 14.81
CA GLN A 79 -14.43 -4.79 15.70
C GLN A 79 -15.78 -4.15 15.34
N MET A 80 -15.80 -2.84 15.07
CA MET A 80 -16.98 -2.13 14.63
C MET A 80 -17.57 -2.70 13.33
N ARG A 81 -16.74 -2.98 12.32
CA ARG A 81 -17.24 -3.52 11.05
C ARG A 81 -17.64 -4.99 11.14
N LEU A 82 -17.01 -5.78 12.01
CA LEU A 82 -17.45 -7.15 12.28
C LEU A 82 -18.84 -7.18 12.93
N ALA A 83 -19.10 -6.31 13.92
CA ALA A 83 -20.40 -6.23 14.59
C ALA A 83 -21.52 -5.77 13.63
N ALA A 84 -21.24 -4.78 12.78
CA ALA A 84 -22.21 -4.29 11.78
C ALA A 84 -22.60 -5.37 10.76
N ASN A 85 -21.64 -6.17 10.30
CA ASN A 85 -21.88 -7.24 9.33
C ASN A 85 -22.64 -8.43 9.94
N ALA A 86 -22.54 -8.68 11.24
CA ALA A 86 -23.29 -9.73 11.92
C ALA A 86 -24.77 -9.35 12.18
N SER A 87 -25.09 -8.06 12.06
CA SER A 87 -26.43 -7.52 12.30
C SER A 87 -27.23 -7.29 11.00
N SER A 88 -26.66 -7.68 9.85
CA SER A 88 -27.22 -7.51 8.50
C SER A 88 -27.56 -8.88 7.90
#